data_AF-A0A7J5AH18-F1
#
_entry.id   AF-A0A7J5AH18-F1
#
_cell.length_a   1.000
_cell.length_b   1.000
_cell.length_c   1.000
_cell.angle_alpha   90.00
_cell.angle_beta   90.00
_cell.angle_gamma   90.00
#
_symmetry.space_group_name_H-M   'P 1'
#
loop_
_entity.id
_entity.type
_entity.pdbx_description
1 polymer ?
#
loop_
_entity_poly.entity_id
_entity_poly.type
_entity_poly.pdbx_seq_one_letter_code
_entity_poly.pdbx_strand_id
1 'polypeptide(L)'
;MIGVIPNPKKTITVDFPIEKVKIGVDRISKLSKTYKFTKSNEVFNQSTFEATEFLSFGVYIDINLSSVNENRTEITVEIRRKIGSFDKSHEVTNANEHIGKILEILSKGITYSEEDFIDIKETESNKIIEKKKSTKKRRIIIWGIILIIIFLMSKWGPFYN
;
A
#
# COMPACT_ATOMS: atom_id res chain seq x y z
N MET A 1 28.06 8.79 18.15
CA MET A 1 27.62 7.86 17.12
C MET A 1 26.24 7.36 17.52
N ILE A 2 25.17 7.88 16.93
CA ILE A 2 23.88 7.19 17.01
C ILE A 2 24.06 5.98 16.10
N GLY A 3 24.14 4.79 16.70
CA GLY A 3 24.41 3.55 15.98
C GLY A 3 23.28 3.23 14.99
N VAL A 4 23.63 2.51 13.93
CA VAL A 4 22.64 1.96 13.01
C VAL A 4 21.69 1.05 13.80
N ILE A 5 20.41 1.35 13.75
CA ILE A 5 19.36 0.53 14.35
C ILE A 5 19.06 -0.62 13.37
N PRO A 6 18.98 -1.88 13.85
CA PRO A 6 18.63 -3.00 13.00
C PRO A 6 17.23 -2.83 12.39
N ASN A 7 17.04 -3.44 11.22
CA ASN A 7 15.74 -3.46 10.55
C ASN A 7 14.66 -4.04 11.47
N PRO A 8 13.53 -3.33 11.64
CA PRO A 8 12.40 -3.84 12.41
C PRO A 8 11.88 -5.13 11.77
N LYS A 9 11.77 -6.17 12.58
CA LYS A 9 11.32 -7.49 12.16
C LYS A 9 10.37 -8.09 13.18
N LYS A 10 9.38 -8.84 12.70
CA LYS A 10 8.45 -9.60 13.53
C LYS A 10 8.16 -10.94 12.90
N THR A 11 8.28 -11.98 13.71
CA THR A 11 7.96 -13.35 13.32
C THR A 11 6.74 -13.80 14.10
N ILE A 12 5.77 -14.39 13.39
CA ILE A 12 4.57 -14.98 13.97
C ILE A 12 4.35 -16.37 13.40
N THR A 13 3.64 -17.20 14.13
CA THR A 13 3.25 -18.54 13.68
C THR A 13 1.74 -18.60 13.54
N VAL A 14 1.27 -19.19 12.44
CA VAL A 14 -0.16 -19.36 12.16
C VAL A 14 -0.47 -20.82 11.85
N ASP A 15 -1.64 -21.29 12.31
CA ASP A 15 -2.12 -22.65 12.07
C ASP A 15 -2.82 -22.74 10.70
N PHE A 16 -2.08 -22.38 9.64
CA PHE A 16 -2.48 -22.60 8.26
C PHE A 16 -1.32 -23.19 7.44
N PRO A 17 -1.63 -24.04 6.43
CA PRO A 17 -0.64 -24.52 5.49
C PRO A 17 -0.05 -23.38 4.68
N ILE A 18 1.21 -23.52 4.25
CA ILE A 18 1.98 -22.45 3.61
C ILE A 18 1.34 -21.98 2.31
N GLU A 19 0.67 -22.88 1.58
CA GLU A 19 -0.06 -22.60 0.35
C GLU A 19 -1.20 -21.60 0.60
N LYS A 20 -1.94 -21.77 1.71
CA LYS A 20 -3.01 -20.86 2.08
C LYS A 20 -2.47 -19.50 2.52
N VAL A 21 -1.34 -19.49 3.21
CA VAL A 21 -0.68 -18.24 3.61
C VAL A 21 -0.15 -17.49 2.40
N LYS A 22 0.42 -18.18 1.39
CA LYS A 22 0.85 -17.58 0.12
C LYS A 22 -0.29 -16.86 -0.59
N ILE A 23 -1.47 -17.47 -0.66
CA ILE A 23 -2.66 -16.82 -1.22
C ILE A 23 -2.97 -15.51 -0.49
N GLY A 24 -2.88 -15.52 0.85
CA GLY A 24 -3.03 -14.31 1.65
C GLY A 24 -2.00 -13.22 1.32
N VAL A 25 -0.73 -13.60 1.12
CA VAL A 25 0.35 -12.69 0.75
C VAL A 25 0.10 -12.06 -0.63
N ASP A 26 -0.32 -12.86 -1.62
CA ASP A 26 -0.61 -12.38 -2.98
C ASP A 26 -1.78 -11.39 -3.02
N ARG A 27 -2.69 -11.49 -2.05
CA ARG A 27 -3.83 -10.59 -1.90
C ARG A 27 -3.46 -9.25 -1.27
N ILE A 28 -2.31 -9.10 -0.60
CA ILE A 28 -1.91 -7.86 0.10
C ILE A 28 -2.00 -6.63 -0.82
N SER A 29 -1.40 -6.71 -2.01
CA SER A 29 -1.37 -5.59 -2.97
C SER A 29 -2.74 -5.21 -3.53
N LYS A 30 -3.71 -6.14 -3.44
CA LYS A 30 -5.08 -5.94 -3.88
C LYS A 30 -5.96 -5.41 -2.76
N LEU A 31 -5.69 -5.81 -1.52
CA LEU A 31 -6.39 -5.35 -0.30
C LEU A 31 -5.90 -3.99 0.20
N SER A 32 -4.73 -3.54 -0.24
CA SER A 32 -4.19 -2.24 0.16
C SER A 32 -3.41 -1.56 -0.97
N LYS A 33 -3.78 -0.31 -1.25
CA LYS A 33 -3.10 0.56 -2.23
C LYS A 33 -1.76 1.07 -1.75
N THR A 34 -1.51 0.98 -0.44
CA THR A 34 -0.28 1.44 0.19
C THR A 34 0.88 0.52 -0.13
N TYR A 35 0.62 -0.79 -0.19
CA TYR A 35 1.65 -1.83 -0.35
C TYR A 35 1.64 -2.36 -1.77
N LYS A 36 2.65 -2.00 -2.56
CA LYS A 36 2.77 -2.48 -3.95
C LYS A 36 3.70 -3.66 -4.00
N PHE A 37 3.31 -4.70 -4.73
CA PHE A 37 4.20 -5.83 -4.98
C PHE A 37 5.40 -5.39 -5.82
N THR A 38 6.61 -5.84 -5.46
CA THR A 38 7.84 -5.53 -6.18
C THR A 38 8.44 -6.77 -6.82
N LYS A 39 8.68 -7.82 -6.03
CA LYS A 39 9.28 -9.08 -6.51
C LYS A 39 8.92 -10.23 -5.57
N SER A 40 8.99 -11.45 -6.07
CA SER A 40 8.94 -12.66 -5.28
C SER A 40 10.08 -13.59 -5.64
N ASN A 41 10.45 -14.45 -4.70
CA ASN A 41 11.31 -15.60 -4.92
C ASN A 41 10.60 -16.84 -4.38
N GLU A 42 10.15 -17.69 -5.29
CA GLU A 42 9.39 -18.89 -4.97
C GLU A 42 10.24 -19.94 -4.24
N VAL A 43 11.55 -20.02 -4.52
CA VAL A 43 12.48 -20.97 -3.88
C VAL A 43 12.64 -20.64 -2.40
N PHE A 44 12.73 -19.35 -2.06
CA PHE A 44 12.86 -18.90 -0.68
C PHE A 44 11.52 -18.53 -0.01
N ASN A 45 10.39 -18.71 -0.71
CA ASN A 45 9.06 -18.27 -0.27
C ASN A 45 9.06 -16.83 0.26
N GLN A 46 9.77 -15.94 -0.44
CA GLN A 46 9.94 -14.55 -0.08
C GLN A 46 9.16 -13.66 -1.04
N SER A 47 8.39 -12.73 -0.50
CA SER A 47 7.70 -11.69 -1.26
C SER A 47 8.11 -10.31 -0.75
N THR A 48 8.55 -9.44 -1.66
CA THR A 48 8.92 -8.06 -1.36
C THR A 48 7.81 -7.12 -1.84
N PHE A 49 7.34 -6.28 -0.93
CA PHE A 49 6.45 -5.16 -1.20
C PHE A 49 7.17 -3.85 -0.95
N GLU A 50 6.63 -2.77 -1.49
CA GLU A 50 7.08 -1.42 -1.21
C GLU A 50 5.92 -0.54 -0.73
N ALA A 51 6.24 0.39 0.17
CA ALA A 51 5.35 1.46 0.59
C ALA A 51 6.09 2.79 0.52
N THR A 52 5.43 3.82 -0.02
CA THR A 52 5.92 5.20 0.01
C THR A 52 5.49 5.85 1.31
N GLU A 53 6.40 6.52 2.00
CA GLU A 53 6.10 7.29 3.20
C GLU A 53 6.23 8.79 2.93
N PHE A 54 5.49 9.59 3.67
CA PHE A 54 5.65 11.03 3.61
C PHE A 54 6.98 11.43 4.25
N LEU A 55 7.79 12.25 3.56
CA LEU A 55 9.13 12.70 3.97
C LEU A 55 10.25 11.64 3.92
N SER A 56 10.00 10.45 3.37
CA SER A 56 11.05 9.45 3.11
C SER A 56 10.89 8.82 1.72
N PHE A 57 11.93 8.18 1.19
CA PHE A 57 11.83 7.40 -0.06
C PHE A 57 10.99 6.12 0.10
N GLY A 58 10.50 5.85 1.30
CA GLY A 58 9.67 4.70 1.64
C GLY A 58 10.48 3.52 2.16
N VAL A 59 9.79 2.38 2.24
CA VAL A 59 10.31 1.13 2.78
C VAL A 59 10.04 -0.04 1.83
N TYR A 60 10.90 -1.05 1.91
CA TYR A 60 10.62 -2.40 1.45
C TYR A 60 10.11 -3.22 2.64
N ILE A 61 9.10 -4.03 2.37
CA ILE A 61 8.54 -5.01 3.30
C ILE A 61 8.83 -6.38 2.71
N ASP A 62 9.70 -7.13 3.36
CA ASP A 62 9.97 -8.51 3.00
C ASP A 62 9.15 -9.45 3.87
N ILE A 63 8.40 -10.33 3.23
CA ILE A 63 7.58 -11.36 3.87
C ILE A 63 8.18 -12.70 3.49
N ASN A 64 8.72 -13.41 4.47
CA ASN A 64 9.28 -14.74 4.32
C ASN A 64 8.36 -15.76 4.98
N LEU A 65 8.05 -16.83 4.26
CA LEU A 65 7.20 -17.92 4.74
C LEU A 65 8.05 -19.18 4.94
N SER A 66 7.97 -19.76 6.13
CA SER A 66 8.64 -21.03 6.46
C SER A 66 7.61 -22.04 6.95
N SER A 67 7.62 -23.25 6.39
CA SER A 67 6.75 -24.32 6.87
C SER A 67 7.34 -24.92 8.14
N VAL A 68 6.59 -24.86 9.25
CA VAL A 68 6.97 -25.51 10.51
C VAL A 68 6.48 -26.96 10.51
N ASN A 69 5.27 -27.17 9.98
CA ASN A 69 4.70 -28.48 9.66
C ASN A 69 3.62 -28.30 8.56
N GLU A 70 3.00 -29.40 8.14
CA GLU A 70 1.99 -29.38 7.06
C GLU A 70 0.83 -28.40 7.27
N ASN A 71 0.47 -28.12 8.53
CA ASN A 71 -0.67 -27.27 8.89
C ASN A 71 -0.26 -25.95 9.57
N ARG A 72 1.05 -25.67 9.68
CA ARG A 72 1.56 -24.53 10.45
C ARG A 72 2.70 -23.84 9.70
N THR A 73 2.53 -22.54 9.55
CA THR A 73 3.48 -21.68 8.84
C THR A 73 4.00 -20.60 9.75
N GLU A 74 5.30 -20.36 9.70
CA GLU A 74 5.95 -19.21 10.29
C GLU A 74 6.06 -18.10 9.24
N ILE A 75 5.64 -16.90 9.64
CA ILE A 75 5.61 -15.70 8.80
C ILE A 75 6.57 -14.72 9.44
N THR A 76 7.63 -14.36 8.72
CA THR A 76 8.57 -13.32 9.13
C THR A 76 8.36 -12.10 8.26
N VAL A 77 8.05 -10.97 8.88
CA VAL A 77 7.94 -9.66 8.22
C VAL A 77 9.11 -8.80 8.64
N GLU A 78 9.91 -8.35 7.69
CA GLU A 78 11.03 -7.42 7.89
C GLU A 78 10.79 -6.13 7.11
N ILE A 79 11.05 -4.98 7.75
CA ILE A 79 10.98 -3.67 7.11
C ILE A 79 12.40 -3.16 6.87
N ARG A 80 12.70 -2.84 5.62
CA ARG A 80 13.98 -2.25 5.21
C ARG A 80 13.76 -0.87 4.63
N ARG A 81 14.63 0.08 4.93
CA ARG A 81 14.64 1.37 4.22
C ARG A 81 15.01 1.17 2.75
N LYS A 82 14.37 1.93 1.85
CA LYS A 82 14.82 1.97 0.44
C LYS A 82 16.21 2.62 0.30
N ILE A 83 16.49 3.61 1.14
CA ILE A 83 17.75 4.36 1.16
C ILE A 83 18.18 4.57 2.61
N GLY A 84 19.44 4.29 2.90
CA GLY A 84 20.02 4.46 4.23
C GLY A 84 19.63 3.35 5.21
N SER A 85 19.71 3.65 6.49
CA SER A 85 19.40 2.75 7.60
C SER A 85 18.50 3.45 8.62
N PHE A 86 17.84 2.67 9.48
CA PHE A 86 17.13 3.26 10.62
C PHE A 86 18.14 3.86 11.60
N ASP A 87 18.05 5.16 11.84
CA ASP A 87 18.92 5.89 12.76
C ASP A 87 18.13 6.69 13.82
N LYS A 88 16.79 6.76 13.68
CA LYS A 88 15.89 7.48 14.60
C LYS A 88 14.75 6.60 15.09
N SER A 89 14.41 6.75 16.36
CA SER A 89 13.36 5.92 17.00
C SER A 89 11.98 6.09 16.40
N HIS A 90 11.61 7.29 15.91
CA HIS A 90 10.31 7.48 15.28
C HIS A 90 10.17 6.74 13.94
N GLU A 91 11.27 6.50 13.24
CA GLU A 91 11.29 5.71 12.02
C GLU A 91 11.04 4.24 12.31
N VAL A 92 11.59 3.75 13.42
CA VAL A 92 11.35 2.40 13.94
C VAL A 92 9.89 2.22 14.35
N THR A 93 9.29 3.23 15.00
CA THR A 93 7.86 3.23 15.32
C THR A 93 7.01 3.12 14.06
N ASN A 94 7.27 3.94 13.04
CA ASN A 94 6.53 3.88 11.77
C ASN A 94 6.70 2.52 11.07
N ALA A 95 7.91 1.96 11.08
CA ALA A 95 8.14 0.62 10.54
C ALA A 95 7.36 -0.47 11.31
N ASN A 96 7.28 -0.38 12.64
CA ASN A 96 6.45 -1.28 13.44
C ASN A 96 4.96 -1.13 13.14
N GLU A 97 4.47 0.07 12.82
CA GLU A 97 3.11 0.26 12.33
C GLU A 97 2.89 -0.44 10.98
N HIS A 98 3.87 -0.39 10.07
CA HIS A 98 3.80 -1.10 8.80
C HIS A 98 3.70 -2.62 9.01
N ILE A 99 4.49 -3.18 9.94
CA ILE A 99 4.38 -4.59 10.34
C ILE A 99 2.96 -4.90 10.82
N GLY A 100 2.40 -4.10 11.74
CA GLY A 100 1.05 -4.31 12.26
C GLY A 100 -0.01 -4.32 11.16
N LYS A 101 0.03 -3.33 10.27
CA LYS A 101 -0.90 -3.21 9.13
C LYS A 101 -0.77 -4.39 8.15
N ILE A 102 0.45 -4.85 7.86
CA ILE A 102 0.68 -6.00 6.98
C ILE A 102 0.10 -7.27 7.59
N LEU A 103 0.31 -7.51 8.89
CA LEU A 103 -0.26 -8.66 9.57
C LEU A 103 -1.79 -8.63 9.59
N GLU A 104 -2.40 -7.45 9.79
CA GLU A 104 -3.85 -7.29 9.71
C GLU A 104 -4.40 -7.60 8.31
N ILE A 105 -3.75 -7.07 7.26
CA ILE A 105 -4.14 -7.32 5.87
C ILE A 105 -3.96 -8.80 5.53
N LEU A 106 -2.86 -9.41 5.97
CA LEU A 106 -2.57 -10.82 5.74
C LEU A 106 -3.61 -11.71 6.41
N SER A 107 -4.00 -11.39 7.65
CA SER A 107 -5.09 -12.08 8.35
C SER A 107 -6.38 -12.04 7.52
N LYS A 108 -6.78 -10.85 7.04
CA LYS A 108 -7.97 -10.71 6.17
C LYS A 108 -7.83 -11.51 4.88
N GLY A 109 -6.67 -11.44 4.25
CA GLY A 109 -6.35 -12.13 3.00
C GLY A 109 -6.42 -13.65 3.12
N ILE A 110 -6.05 -14.22 4.27
CA ILE A 110 -6.12 -15.66 4.56
C ILE A 110 -7.57 -16.10 4.86
N THR A 111 -8.35 -15.24 5.53
CA THR A 111 -9.72 -15.57 5.95
C THR A 111 -10.76 -15.42 4.86
N TYR A 112 -10.54 -14.56 3.86
CA TYR A 112 -11.50 -14.36 2.78
C TYR A 112 -11.65 -15.58 1.89
N SER A 113 -12.89 -15.93 1.57
CA SER A 113 -13.20 -16.83 0.48
C SER A 113 -12.82 -16.19 -0.86
N GLU A 114 -12.73 -16.98 -1.93
CA GLU A 114 -12.50 -16.44 -3.28
C GLU A 114 -13.64 -15.53 -3.73
N GLU A 115 -14.88 -15.83 -3.32
CA GLU A 115 -16.09 -15.07 -3.65
C GLU A 115 -16.06 -13.68 -3.00
N ASP A 116 -15.83 -13.62 -1.68
CA ASP A 116 -15.71 -12.36 -0.93
C ASP A 116 -14.60 -11.47 -1.51
N PHE A 117 -13.53 -12.09 -1.99
CA PHE A 117 -12.40 -11.38 -2.55
C PHE A 117 -12.72 -10.72 -3.90
N ILE A 118 -13.52 -11.38 -4.74
CA ILE A 118 -13.98 -10.82 -6.03
C ILE A 118 -14.90 -9.63 -5.79
N ASP A 119 -15.84 -9.74 -4.84
CA ASP A 119 -16.80 -8.68 -4.52
C ASP A 119 -16.10 -7.40 -4.03
N ILE A 120 -15.05 -7.53 -3.21
CA ILE A 120 -14.23 -6.40 -2.76
C ILE A 120 -13.56 -5.72 -3.96
N LYS A 121 -13.02 -6.50 -4.89
CA LYS A 121 -12.35 -5.99 -6.10
C LYS A 121 -13.32 -5.24 -7.00
N GLU A 122 -14.53 -5.76 -7.19
CA GLU A 122 -15.56 -5.11 -7.99
C GLU A 122 -16.07 -3.82 -7.33
N THR A 123 -16.31 -3.86 -6.03
CA THR A 123 -16.75 -2.69 -5.25
C THR A 123 -15.71 -1.57 -5.30
N GLU A 124 -14.43 -1.89 -5.16
CA GLU A 124 -13.35 -0.91 -5.30
C GLU A 124 -13.25 -0.33 -6.71
N SER A 125 -13.39 -1.16 -7.72
CA SER A 125 -13.34 -0.76 -9.14
C SER A 125 -14.48 0.21 -9.47
N ASN A 126 -15.69 -0.09 -9.01
CA ASN A 126 -16.87 0.75 -9.20
C ASN A 126 -16.72 2.11 -8.49
N LYS A 127 -16.24 2.13 -7.25
CA LYS A 127 -15.93 3.39 -6.53
C LYS A 127 -14.89 4.25 -7.25
N ILE A 128 -13.86 3.64 -7.85
CA ILE A 128 -12.86 4.37 -8.65
C ILE A 128 -13.49 4.99 -9.89
N ILE A 129 -14.36 4.25 -10.59
CA ILE A 129 -15.07 4.73 -11.78
C ILE A 129 -15.96 5.93 -11.42
N GLU A 130 -16.71 5.84 -10.33
CA GLU A 130 -17.57 6.94 -9.85
C GLU A 130 -16.76 8.18 -9.47
N LYS A 131 -15.64 8.01 -8.77
CA LYS A 131 -14.75 9.13 -8.40
C LYS A 131 -14.12 9.79 -9.64
N LYS A 132 -13.76 9.01 -10.68
CA LYS A 132 -13.29 9.56 -11.96
C LYS A 132 -14.38 10.36 -12.69
N LYS A 133 -15.63 9.89 -12.67
CA LYS A 133 -16.77 10.61 -13.25
C LYS A 133 -17.03 11.94 -12.53
N SER A 134 -17.01 11.97 -11.19
CA SER A 134 -17.25 13.19 -10.41
C SER A 134 -16.14 14.24 -10.57
N THR A 135 -14.87 13.80 -10.57
CA THR A 135 -13.71 14.68 -10.80
C THR A 135 -13.69 15.28 -12.21
N LYS A 136 -14.08 14.51 -13.25
CA LYS A 136 -14.23 15.04 -14.61
C LYS A 136 -15.31 16.13 -14.69
N LYS A 137 -16.48 15.91 -14.07
CA LYS A 137 -17.55 16.92 -13.99
C LYS A 137 -17.06 18.22 -13.31
N ARG A 138 -16.37 18.10 -12.17
CA ARG A 138 -15.83 19.26 -11.44
C ARG A 138 -14.82 20.06 -12.25
N ARG A 139 -13.93 19.39 -13.01
CA ARG A 139 -12.98 20.05 -13.93
C ARG A 139 -13.69 20.85 -15.02
N ILE A 140 -14.72 20.29 -15.64
CA ILE A 140 -15.49 20.98 -16.69
C ILE A 140 -16.16 22.25 -16.13
N ILE A 141 -16.74 22.16 -14.93
CA ILE A 141 -17.35 23.32 -14.25
C ILE A 141 -16.30 24.40 -13.96
N ILE A 142 -15.13 24.03 -13.43
CA ILE A 142 -14.05 24.99 -13.14
C ILE A 142 -13.57 25.68 -14.42
N TRP A 143 -13.35 24.93 -15.51
CA TRP A 143 -12.94 25.51 -16.79
C TRP A 143 -14.02 26.42 -17.39
N GLY A 144 -15.30 26.07 -17.24
CA GLY A 144 -16.41 26.93 -17.64
C GLY A 144 -16.42 28.25 -16.88
N ILE A 145 -16.21 28.23 -15.56
CA ILE A 145 -16.12 29.42 -14.72
C ILE A 145 -14.91 30.29 -15.12
N ILE A 146 -13.75 29.68 -15.35
CA ILE A 146 -12.54 30.39 -15.80
C ILE A 146 -12.79 31.09 -17.14
N LEU A 147 -13.43 30.43 -18.10
CA LEU A 147 -13.76 31.02 -19.40
C LEU A 147 -14.74 32.21 -19.26
N ILE A 148 -15.74 32.10 -18.37
CA ILE A 148 -16.66 33.21 -18.09
C ILE A 148 -15.92 34.41 -17.48
N ILE A 149 -15.00 34.18 -16.53
CA ILE A 149 -14.19 35.25 -15.92
C ILE A 149 -13.31 35.93 -16.98
N ILE A 150 -12.63 35.16 -17.82
CA ILE A 150 -11.80 35.71 -18.92
C ILE A 150 -12.66 36.55 -19.88
N PHE A 151 -13.85 36.06 -20.25
CA PHE A 151 -14.77 36.79 -21.12
C PHE A 151 -15.23 38.10 -20.48
N LEU A 152 -15.58 38.10 -19.19
CA LEU A 152 -15.96 39.31 -18.46
C LEU A 152 -14.81 40.31 -18.36
N MET A 153 -13.58 39.85 -18.07
CA MET A 153 -12.39 40.72 -18.05
C MET A 153 -12.08 41.31 -19.44
N SER A 154 -12.30 40.55 -20.52
CA SER A 154 -12.12 41.06 -21.90
C SER A 154 -13.08 42.19 -22.27
N LYS A 155 -14.25 42.26 -21.61
CA LYS A 155 -15.25 43.32 -21.79
C LYS A 155 -14.99 44.55 -20.91
N TRP A 156 -14.07 44.45 -19.95
CA TRP A 156 -13.72 45.50 -18.99
C TRP A 156 -12.38 46.19 -19.30
N GLY A 157 -11.87 46.06 -20.53
CA GLY A 157 -10.77 46.87 -21.02
C GLY A 157 -11.25 48.15 -21.72
N PRO A 158 -11.47 49.26 -20.99
CA PRO A 158 -11.20 50.57 -21.55
C PRO A 158 -10.32 51.39 -20.60
N PHE A 159 -9.17 50.88 -20.15
CA PHE A 159 -8.20 51.69 -19.39
C PHE A 159 -6.75 51.20 -19.58
N TYR A 160 -6.29 51.15 -20.83
CA TYR A 160 -4.89 51.38 -21.13
C TYR A 160 -4.85 52.35 -22.32
N ASN A 161 -4.68 53.63 -21.99
CA ASN A 161 -4.24 54.67 -22.92
C ASN A 161 -2.85 54.32 -23.45
#